data_AF-A0A2K3NFY8-F1
#
_entry.id   AF-A0A2K3NFY8-F1
#
_cell.length_a   1.000
_cell.length_b   1.000
_cell.length_c   1.000
_cell.angle_alpha   90.00
_cell.angle_beta   90.00
_cell.angle_gamma   90.00
#
_symmetry.space_group_name_H-M   'P 1'
#
loop_
_entity.id
_entity.type
_entity.pdbx_description
1 polymer ?
#
loop_
_entity_poly.entity_id
_entity_poly.type
_entity_poly.pdbx_seq_one_letter_code
_entity_poly.pdbx_strand_id
1 'polypeptide(L)'
;MTIPAVSNKSTKPGSWILGGGWNNDLWGGDLPAACWIDDVTPNNPVWLSRTDGHMGWANSVALTLAGITNLTDNPRGGTIMRTSGGEPTGLLIDSAMELVASQIPEVSIDDRRDALQKASNLALTRGVTTVVDMGRYYPGMSADLSWEDFTDVYLWTNAISKMKVRVCLFFPMVTWQRLADLVNKMGHSLSQWVYFGGVKAFADGSLGSNSALFYEPYQDEPDNYGLLVTEPDALLNMTSESDLSGLQVAVHAIGDRANDLILDIYSSVASKNGMRDRRFRIEHAQHLAPGTPSRFGKEGVVASVQ
;
A
#
# COMPACT_ATOMS: atom_id res chain seq x y z
N MET A 1 6.77 10.05 -25.23
CA MET A 1 6.09 8.87 -24.66
C MET A 1 5.36 9.35 -23.42
N THR A 2 4.03 9.37 -23.42
CA THR A 2 3.23 10.05 -22.39
C THR A 2 3.13 9.18 -21.14
N ILE A 3 3.81 9.57 -20.07
CA ILE A 3 3.42 9.22 -18.71
C ILE A 3 1.99 9.78 -18.55
N PRO A 4 0.99 9.00 -18.11
CA PRO A 4 -0.32 9.53 -17.79
C PRO A 4 -0.21 10.41 -16.55
N ALA A 5 0.25 11.65 -16.75
CA ALA A 5 0.12 12.71 -15.76
C ALA A 5 -1.36 13.02 -15.61
N VAL A 6 -1.86 12.99 -14.37
CA VAL A 6 -3.13 13.63 -14.08
C VAL A 6 -2.85 15.13 -14.19
N SER A 7 -3.48 15.77 -15.18
CA SER A 7 -3.39 17.20 -15.54
C SER A 7 -2.25 17.61 -16.50
N ASN A 8 -2.52 17.45 -17.80
CA ASN A 8 -1.83 18.17 -18.89
C ASN A 8 -2.38 19.61 -19.06
N LYS A 9 -2.51 20.36 -17.96
CA LYS A 9 -2.77 21.81 -17.95
C LYS A 9 -1.55 22.49 -17.40
N SER A 10 -1.11 23.59 -18.03
CA SER A 10 -0.10 24.52 -17.50
C SER A 10 -0.26 24.66 -15.98
N THR A 11 0.60 23.97 -15.24
CA THR A 11 0.59 24.01 -13.77
C THR A 11 1.21 25.33 -13.36
N LYS A 12 0.59 26.02 -12.38
CA LYS A 12 1.18 27.24 -11.84
C LYS A 12 2.53 26.87 -11.20
N PRO A 13 3.56 27.73 -11.28
CA PRO A 13 4.81 27.52 -10.55
C PRO A 13 4.53 27.17 -9.07
N GLY A 14 5.28 26.21 -8.54
CA GLY A 14 5.12 25.68 -7.17
C GLY A 14 3.97 24.69 -6.98
N SER A 15 3.11 24.45 -7.98
CA SER A 15 2.07 23.40 -7.90
C SER A 15 2.69 22.02 -8.15
N TRP A 16 2.26 21.02 -7.37
CA TRP A 16 2.69 19.64 -7.55
C TRP A 16 2.23 19.08 -8.90
N ILE A 17 3.14 18.38 -9.56
CA ILE A 17 2.85 17.55 -10.73
C ILE A 17 2.81 16.10 -10.24
N LEU A 18 1.60 15.53 -10.24
CA LEU A 18 1.35 14.17 -9.79
C LEU A 18 1.01 13.26 -10.96
N GLY A 19 1.42 12.01 -10.87
CA GLY A 19 1.11 11.01 -11.87
C GLY A 19 1.59 9.63 -11.44
N GLY A 20 1.53 8.68 -12.36
CA GLY A 20 2.07 7.37 -12.09
C GLY A 20 1.82 6.38 -13.22
N GLY A 21 1.97 5.10 -12.90
CA GLY A 21 1.85 4.01 -13.86
C GLY A 21 3.06 3.89 -14.79
N TRP A 22 4.18 4.51 -14.43
CA TRP A 22 5.42 4.30 -15.16
C TRP A 22 6.00 2.91 -14.84
N ASN A 23 6.73 2.36 -15.80
CA ASN A 23 7.44 1.09 -15.66
C ASN A 23 8.72 1.16 -16.50
N ASN A 24 9.89 1.11 -15.84
CA ASN A 24 11.20 1.14 -16.49
C ASN A 24 11.43 -0.06 -17.43
N ASP A 25 10.78 -1.20 -17.19
CA ASP A 25 10.89 -2.37 -18.07
C ASP A 25 10.37 -2.05 -19.48
N LEU A 26 9.41 -1.12 -19.59
CA LEU A 26 8.90 -0.63 -20.87
C LEU A 26 9.82 0.42 -21.51
N TRP A 27 10.85 0.87 -20.80
CA TRP A 27 11.81 1.91 -21.21
C TRP A 27 13.20 1.36 -21.50
N GLY A 28 13.36 0.02 -21.55
CA GLY A 28 14.64 -0.63 -21.78
C GLY A 28 15.36 -1.05 -20.48
N GLY A 29 14.71 -0.94 -19.34
CA GLY A 29 15.21 -1.39 -18.04
C GLY A 29 15.80 -0.27 -17.18
N ASP A 30 16.27 0.81 -17.80
CA ASP A 30 16.90 1.92 -17.08
C ASP A 30 15.93 2.61 -16.11
N LEU A 31 16.36 2.70 -14.85
CA LEU A 31 15.66 3.43 -13.83
C LEU A 31 15.79 4.94 -14.07
N PRO A 32 14.71 5.72 -13.93
CA PRO A 32 14.77 7.15 -14.14
C PRO A 32 15.50 7.84 -12.98
N ALA A 33 16.05 9.02 -13.26
CA ALA A 33 16.67 9.89 -12.27
C ALA A 33 16.00 11.27 -12.26
N ALA A 34 16.08 11.99 -11.15
CA ALA A 34 15.55 13.34 -10.98
C ALA A 34 15.96 14.27 -12.14
N CYS A 35 17.24 14.21 -12.53
CA CYS A 35 17.81 15.01 -13.61
C CYS A 35 17.16 14.79 -14.98
N TRP A 36 16.45 13.68 -15.21
CA TRP A 36 15.76 13.44 -16.48
C TRP A 36 14.55 14.38 -16.68
N ILE A 37 14.00 14.93 -15.60
CA ILE A 37 12.79 15.77 -15.63
C ILE A 37 12.99 17.17 -15.03
N ASP A 38 14.14 17.47 -14.45
CA ASP A 38 14.42 18.78 -13.84
C ASP A 38 14.30 19.93 -14.86
N ASP A 39 14.89 19.79 -16.06
CA ASP A 39 14.89 20.83 -17.09
C ASP A 39 13.48 21.21 -17.58
N VAL A 40 12.54 20.26 -17.54
CA VAL A 40 11.15 20.46 -17.95
C VAL A 40 10.20 20.75 -16.77
N THR A 41 10.68 20.66 -15.53
CA THR A 41 9.91 20.95 -14.30
C THR A 41 10.65 21.86 -13.30
N PRO A 42 11.38 22.91 -13.74
CA PRO A 42 12.36 23.61 -12.90
C PRO A 42 11.77 24.35 -11.70
N ASN A 43 10.46 24.64 -11.74
CA ASN A 43 9.75 25.40 -10.71
C ASN A 43 8.61 24.61 -10.05
N ASN A 44 8.49 23.31 -10.33
CA ASN A 44 7.36 22.50 -9.91
C ASN A 44 7.85 21.19 -9.29
N PRO A 45 7.46 20.87 -8.05
CA PRO A 45 7.78 19.56 -7.50
C PRO A 45 7.01 18.48 -8.25
N VAL A 46 7.70 17.38 -8.56
CA VAL A 46 7.14 16.23 -9.29
C VAL A 46 7.16 15.01 -8.38
N TRP A 47 6.06 14.25 -8.37
CA TRP A 47 5.99 12.93 -7.75
C TRP A 47 5.21 11.96 -8.64
N LEU A 48 5.89 10.91 -9.11
CA LEU A 48 5.32 9.92 -10.02
C LEU A 48 5.43 8.52 -9.41
N SER A 49 4.30 7.88 -9.11
CA SER A 49 4.28 6.51 -8.57
C SER A 49 4.50 5.48 -9.68
N ARG A 50 5.35 4.49 -9.44
CA ARG A 50 5.56 3.35 -10.34
C ARG A 50 4.30 2.49 -10.39
N THR A 51 4.14 1.71 -11.46
CA THR A 51 2.98 0.83 -11.66
C THR A 51 2.73 -0.17 -10.52
N ASP A 52 3.78 -0.59 -9.82
CA ASP A 52 3.68 -1.50 -8.67
C ASP A 52 3.18 -0.79 -7.39
N GLY A 53 3.27 0.54 -7.32
CA GLY A 53 2.92 1.32 -6.13
C GLY A 53 3.97 1.31 -5.02
N HIS A 54 5.12 0.64 -5.20
CA HIS A 54 6.18 0.48 -4.20
C HIS A 54 7.42 1.34 -4.47
N MET A 55 7.38 2.14 -5.53
CA MET A 55 8.44 3.09 -5.87
C MET A 55 7.83 4.41 -6.34
N GLY A 56 8.40 5.52 -5.90
CA GLY A 56 8.07 6.86 -6.38
C GLY A 56 9.28 7.57 -6.97
N TRP A 57 9.04 8.37 -8.00
CA TRP A 57 10.04 9.18 -8.68
C TRP A 57 9.80 10.67 -8.41
N ALA A 58 10.74 11.28 -7.69
CA ALA A 58 10.80 12.68 -7.36
C ALA A 58 11.85 13.41 -8.23
N ASN A 59 11.55 14.66 -8.61
CA ASN A 59 12.54 15.57 -9.18
C ASN A 59 13.34 16.29 -8.08
N SER A 60 14.37 17.07 -8.44
CA SER A 60 15.22 17.75 -7.47
C SER A 60 14.48 18.81 -6.64
N VAL A 61 13.45 19.44 -7.20
CA VAL A 61 12.58 20.38 -6.45
C VAL A 61 11.84 19.65 -5.33
N ALA A 62 11.25 18.49 -5.61
CA ALA A 62 10.55 17.69 -4.61
C ALA A 62 11.50 17.14 -3.53
N LEU A 63 12.70 16.67 -3.90
CA LEU A 63 13.72 16.23 -2.94
C LEU A 63 14.14 17.37 -2.00
N THR A 64 14.33 18.58 -2.55
CA THR A 64 14.68 19.78 -1.77
C THR A 64 13.59 20.15 -0.78
N LEU A 65 12.32 20.14 -1.23
CA LEU A 65 11.18 20.41 -0.35
C LEU A 65 11.06 19.37 0.78
N ALA A 66 11.36 18.11 0.50
CA ALA A 66 11.38 17.03 1.47
C ALA A 66 12.63 17.04 2.37
N GLY A 67 13.60 17.92 2.12
CA GLY A 67 14.87 17.96 2.86
C GLY A 67 15.73 16.71 2.68
N ILE A 68 15.57 15.97 1.57
CA ILE A 68 16.34 14.76 1.29
C ILE A 68 17.70 15.15 0.72
N THR A 69 18.76 14.65 1.34
CA THR A 69 20.17 14.90 0.97
C THR A 69 20.94 13.60 0.93
N ASN A 70 22.22 13.66 0.52
CA ASN A 70 23.15 12.53 0.63
C ASN A 70 23.41 12.07 2.08
N LEU A 71 23.08 12.87 3.08
CA LEU A 71 23.18 12.54 4.51
C LEU A 71 21.88 12.00 5.12
N THR A 72 20.77 12.02 4.39
CA THR A 72 19.49 11.49 4.90
C THR A 72 19.58 9.98 5.00
N ASP A 73 19.28 9.39 6.17
CA ASP A 73 19.28 7.94 6.34
C ASP A 73 18.07 7.28 5.64
N ASN A 74 18.20 6.00 5.30
CA ASN A 74 17.05 5.21 4.86
C ASN A 74 16.10 4.96 6.06
N PRO A 75 14.78 5.22 5.93
CA PRO A 75 13.84 4.85 6.98
C PRO A 75 13.69 3.33 7.05
N ARG A 76 13.19 2.83 8.19
CA ARG A 76 12.90 1.40 8.34
C ARG A 76 11.86 0.95 7.30
N GLY A 77 12.13 -0.16 6.63
CA GLY A 77 11.24 -0.71 5.62
C GLY A 77 11.17 0.12 4.34
N GLY A 78 12.15 0.98 4.08
CA GLY A 78 12.22 1.78 2.86
C GLY A 78 13.64 2.12 2.45
N THR A 79 13.82 2.46 1.19
CA THR A 79 15.13 2.77 0.61
C THR A 79 15.08 4.05 -0.19
N ILE A 80 16.05 4.95 0.04
CA ILE A 80 16.34 6.06 -0.85
C ILE A 80 17.41 5.57 -1.84
N MET A 81 17.10 5.47 -3.13
CA MET A 81 18.10 5.03 -4.10
C MET A 81 19.12 6.13 -4.34
N ARG A 82 20.41 5.78 -4.27
CA ARG A 82 21.53 6.71 -4.43
C ARG A 82 22.41 6.32 -5.60
N THR A 83 23.05 7.32 -6.19
CA THR A 83 24.13 7.14 -7.15
C THR A 83 25.37 6.58 -6.45
N SER A 84 26.38 6.16 -7.23
CA SER A 84 27.69 5.74 -6.68
C SER A 84 28.40 6.85 -5.88
N GLY A 85 28.06 8.12 -6.12
CA GLY A 85 28.55 9.26 -5.36
C GLY A 85 27.79 9.55 -4.06
N GLY A 86 26.74 8.78 -3.75
CA GLY A 86 25.91 8.98 -2.56
C GLY A 86 24.75 9.97 -2.73
N GLU A 87 24.63 10.63 -3.88
CA GLU A 87 23.53 11.57 -4.12
C GLU A 87 22.20 10.85 -4.37
N PRO A 88 21.08 11.32 -3.81
CA PRO A 88 19.76 10.74 -4.04
C PRO A 88 19.36 10.85 -5.51
N THR A 89 18.94 9.73 -6.10
CA THR A 89 18.56 9.64 -7.51
C THR A 89 17.19 10.25 -7.81
N GLY A 90 16.35 10.47 -6.78
CA GLY A 90 14.93 10.77 -6.93
C GLY A 90 14.02 9.56 -6.76
N LEU A 91 14.54 8.33 -6.73
CA LEU A 91 13.75 7.13 -6.50
C LEU A 91 13.68 6.79 -5.01
N LEU A 92 12.45 6.66 -4.50
CA LEU A 92 12.13 6.30 -3.13
C LEU A 92 11.27 5.04 -3.12
N ILE A 93 11.66 4.05 -2.31
CA ILE A 93 11.05 2.72 -2.24
C ILE A 93 10.36 2.53 -0.90
N ASP A 94 9.14 1.98 -0.94
CA ASP A 94 8.33 1.62 0.24
C ASP A 94 8.24 2.76 1.27
N SER A 95 8.61 2.55 2.54
CA SER A 95 8.48 3.56 3.60
C SER A 95 9.25 4.87 3.31
N ALA A 96 10.23 4.86 2.41
CA ALA A 96 10.94 6.08 2.02
C ALA A 96 10.07 7.05 1.22
N MET A 97 8.99 6.57 0.59
CA MET A 97 8.03 7.38 -0.13
C MET A 97 7.35 8.44 0.76
N GLU A 98 7.23 8.18 2.07
CA GLU A 98 6.65 9.11 3.06
C GLU A 98 7.34 10.48 3.06
N LEU A 99 8.67 10.47 2.88
CA LEU A 99 9.50 11.67 2.94
C LEU A 99 9.03 12.73 1.94
N VAL A 100 8.59 12.30 0.76
CA VAL A 100 8.02 13.18 -0.27
C VAL A 100 6.51 13.24 -0.18
N ALA A 101 5.81 12.12 0.04
CA ALA A 101 4.35 12.08 0.07
C ALA A 101 3.75 13.02 1.13
N SER A 102 4.41 13.16 2.29
CA SER A 102 4.01 14.09 3.36
C SER A 102 4.07 15.58 2.97
N GLN A 103 4.79 15.93 1.89
CA GLN A 103 4.88 17.29 1.36
C GLN A 103 3.80 17.59 0.31
N ILE A 104 3.09 16.55 -0.16
CA ILE A 104 2.06 16.68 -1.19
C ILE A 104 0.75 17.13 -0.53
N PRO A 105 0.12 18.21 -1.02
CA PRO A 105 -1.20 18.62 -0.56
C PRO A 105 -2.22 17.49 -0.71
N GLU A 106 -2.99 17.29 0.35
CA GLU A 106 -4.03 16.26 0.39
C GLU A 106 -5.13 16.52 -0.64
N VAL A 107 -5.65 15.44 -1.23
CA VAL A 107 -6.74 15.51 -2.21
C VAL A 107 -8.01 16.02 -1.53
N SER A 108 -8.70 16.95 -2.19
CA SER A 108 -9.91 17.55 -1.62
C SER A 108 -10.98 16.49 -1.30
N ILE A 109 -11.75 16.70 -0.24
CA ILE A 109 -12.83 15.78 0.15
C ILE A 109 -13.83 15.57 -1.01
N ASP A 110 -14.14 16.63 -1.76
CA ASP A 110 -15.08 16.56 -2.88
C ASP A 110 -14.52 15.72 -4.04
N ASP A 111 -13.22 15.82 -4.32
CA ASP A 111 -12.56 14.96 -5.31
C ASP A 111 -12.53 13.50 -4.86
N ARG A 112 -12.28 13.21 -3.57
CA ARG A 112 -12.34 11.85 -3.02
C ARG A 112 -13.76 11.25 -3.13
N ARG A 113 -14.80 12.04 -2.85
CA ARG A 113 -16.21 11.63 -3.02
C ARG A 113 -16.56 11.37 -4.48
N ASP A 114 -16.12 12.23 -5.39
CA ASP A 114 -16.32 12.02 -6.82
C ASP A 114 -15.57 10.78 -7.35
N ALA A 115 -14.36 10.53 -6.84
CA ALA A 115 -13.59 9.33 -7.14
C ALA A 115 -14.34 8.05 -6.74
N LEU A 116 -14.95 8.00 -5.55
CA LEU A 116 -15.80 6.86 -5.14
C LEU A 116 -16.95 6.64 -6.14
N GLN A 117 -17.62 7.72 -6.58
CA GLN A 117 -18.73 7.62 -7.53
C GLN A 117 -18.30 7.10 -8.90
N LYS A 118 -17.17 7.60 -9.41
CA LYS A 118 -16.56 7.16 -10.68
C LYS A 118 -16.12 5.70 -10.60
N ALA A 119 -15.39 5.32 -9.56
CA ALA A 119 -14.93 3.95 -9.34
C ALA A 119 -16.11 2.97 -9.21
N SER A 120 -17.15 3.35 -8.45
CA SER A 120 -18.34 2.52 -8.29
C SER A 120 -19.09 2.32 -9.62
N ASN A 121 -19.23 3.37 -10.43
CA ASN A 121 -19.84 3.26 -11.75
C ASN A 121 -19.04 2.31 -12.66
N LEU A 122 -17.70 2.46 -12.67
CA LEU A 122 -16.83 1.59 -13.45
C LEU A 122 -16.94 0.13 -13.00
N ALA A 123 -16.89 -0.13 -11.69
CA ALA A 123 -17.09 -1.47 -11.12
C ALA A 123 -18.41 -2.10 -11.60
N LEU A 124 -19.51 -1.34 -11.53
CA LEU A 124 -20.82 -1.81 -11.98
C LEU A 124 -20.87 -2.08 -13.48
N THR A 125 -20.20 -1.27 -14.32
CA THR A 125 -20.10 -1.55 -15.77
C THR A 125 -19.37 -2.85 -16.09
N ARG A 126 -18.63 -3.40 -15.12
CA ARG A 126 -17.94 -4.69 -15.20
C ARG A 126 -18.62 -5.79 -14.37
N GLY A 127 -19.81 -5.55 -13.83
CA GLY A 127 -20.55 -6.52 -13.01
C GLY A 127 -20.03 -6.69 -11.57
N VAL A 128 -19.07 -5.86 -11.14
CA VAL A 128 -18.55 -5.89 -9.76
C VAL A 128 -19.51 -5.14 -8.85
N THR A 129 -20.12 -5.85 -7.90
CA THR A 129 -21.14 -5.31 -6.98
C THR A 129 -20.68 -5.21 -5.53
N THR A 130 -19.55 -5.83 -5.19
CA THR A 130 -18.91 -5.78 -3.88
C THR A 130 -17.41 -5.64 -4.08
N VAL A 131 -16.77 -4.76 -3.30
CA VAL A 131 -15.30 -4.60 -3.26
C VAL A 131 -14.80 -4.75 -1.84
N VAL A 132 -13.58 -5.25 -1.70
CA VAL A 132 -12.80 -5.15 -0.46
C VAL A 132 -11.87 -3.97 -0.63
N ASP A 133 -12.04 -2.94 0.18
CA ASP A 133 -11.19 -1.75 0.16
C ASP A 133 -10.13 -1.88 1.25
N MET A 134 -8.87 -1.87 0.85
CA MET A 134 -7.71 -1.92 1.77
C MET A 134 -7.33 -0.56 2.34
N GLY A 135 -8.08 0.49 1.97
CA GLY A 135 -7.88 1.87 2.38
C GLY A 135 -6.72 2.55 1.66
N ARG A 136 -6.59 3.87 1.85
CA ARG A 136 -5.40 4.63 1.44
C ARG A 136 -4.26 4.37 2.40
N TYR A 137 -3.75 3.15 2.36
CA TYR A 137 -2.73 2.65 3.25
C TYR A 137 -1.64 1.91 2.47
N TYR A 138 -0.47 2.53 2.44
CA TYR A 138 0.77 2.01 1.85
C TYR A 138 1.90 2.16 2.89
N PRO A 139 3.01 1.41 2.77
CA PRO A 139 4.17 1.58 3.63
C PRO A 139 4.62 3.05 3.67
N GLY A 140 4.74 3.63 4.87
CA GLY A 140 5.09 5.04 5.04
C GLY A 140 3.96 6.05 4.77
N MET A 141 2.69 5.65 4.70
CA MET A 141 1.60 6.63 4.73
C MET A 141 0.93 6.67 6.10
N SER A 142 0.39 7.84 6.46
CA SER A 142 -0.38 7.99 7.70
C SER A 142 -1.54 7.01 7.74
N ALA A 143 -1.65 6.30 8.86
CA ALA A 143 -2.75 5.37 9.10
C ALA A 143 -4.12 6.09 9.20
N ASP A 144 -4.13 7.41 9.42
CA ASP A 144 -5.37 8.17 9.54
C ASP A 144 -6.09 8.40 8.21
N LEU A 145 -5.40 8.29 7.06
CA LEU A 145 -6.03 8.53 5.75
C LEU A 145 -7.20 7.58 5.47
N SER A 146 -7.09 6.31 5.84
CA SER A 146 -8.19 5.34 5.73
C SER A 146 -9.36 5.68 6.65
N TRP A 147 -9.09 6.30 7.80
CA TRP A 147 -10.13 6.75 8.74
C TRP A 147 -10.83 8.01 8.25
N GLU A 148 -10.09 8.93 7.64
CA GLU A 148 -10.64 10.10 6.96
C GLU A 148 -11.52 9.69 5.77
N ASP A 149 -11.12 8.70 4.97
CA ASP A 149 -11.98 8.18 3.90
C ASP A 149 -13.25 7.54 4.46
N PHE A 150 -13.13 6.80 5.57
CA PHE A 150 -14.29 6.26 6.24
C PHE A 150 -15.28 7.37 6.63
N THR A 151 -14.83 8.46 7.26
CA THR A 151 -15.73 9.55 7.68
C THR A 151 -16.20 10.42 6.53
N ASP A 152 -15.28 10.91 5.71
CA ASP A 152 -15.53 11.97 4.75
C ASP A 152 -16.19 11.44 3.48
N VAL A 153 -15.93 10.18 3.14
CA VAL A 153 -16.35 9.57 1.89
C VAL A 153 -17.41 8.51 2.15
N TYR A 154 -17.11 7.44 2.90
CA TYR A 154 -18.02 6.31 3.05
C TYR A 154 -19.24 6.62 3.93
N LEU A 155 -19.04 7.16 5.14
CA LEU A 155 -20.13 7.54 6.03
C LEU A 155 -21.02 8.61 5.38
N TRP A 156 -20.41 9.64 4.78
CA TRP A 156 -21.15 10.69 4.07
C TRP A 156 -21.98 10.12 2.91
N THR A 157 -21.37 9.32 2.03
CA THR A 157 -22.05 8.75 0.85
C THR A 157 -23.19 7.81 1.25
N ASN A 158 -23.00 7.04 2.33
CA ASN A 158 -24.05 6.21 2.91
C ASN A 158 -25.20 7.06 3.49
N ALA A 159 -24.89 8.12 4.26
CA ALA A 159 -25.90 8.99 4.86
C ALA A 159 -26.78 9.69 3.82
N ILE A 160 -26.21 10.09 2.68
CA ILE A 160 -26.99 10.69 1.58
C ILE A 160 -27.56 9.66 0.59
N SER A 161 -27.51 8.36 0.92
CA SER A 161 -28.04 7.27 0.10
C SER A 161 -27.50 7.21 -1.33
N LYS A 162 -26.20 7.53 -1.52
CA LYS A 162 -25.52 7.49 -2.83
C LYS A 162 -24.51 6.36 -3.00
N MET A 163 -24.51 5.37 -2.10
CA MET A 163 -23.73 4.15 -2.27
C MET A 163 -24.27 3.35 -3.47
N LYS A 164 -23.36 2.79 -4.26
CA LYS A 164 -23.68 2.05 -5.50
C LYS A 164 -23.18 0.62 -5.50
N VAL A 165 -22.08 0.36 -4.80
CA VAL A 165 -21.49 -0.97 -4.57
C VAL A 165 -21.37 -1.22 -3.08
N ARG A 166 -21.34 -2.49 -2.69
CA ARG A 166 -21.00 -2.87 -1.31
C ARG A 166 -19.50 -2.75 -1.10
N VAL A 167 -19.10 -2.27 0.07
CA VAL A 167 -17.70 -2.11 0.44
C VAL A 167 -17.43 -2.86 1.74
N CYS A 168 -16.42 -3.72 1.72
CA CYS A 168 -15.85 -4.34 2.90
C CYS A 168 -14.55 -3.61 3.22
N LEU A 169 -14.55 -2.81 4.27
CA LEU A 169 -13.45 -1.92 4.61
C LEU A 169 -12.42 -2.63 5.49
N PHE A 170 -11.15 -2.48 5.11
CA PHE A 170 -9.99 -2.84 5.91
C PHE A 170 -9.24 -1.58 6.34
N PHE A 171 -8.74 -1.58 7.57
CA PHE A 171 -8.03 -0.43 8.16
C PHE A 171 -6.58 -0.79 8.47
N PRO A 172 -5.67 0.20 8.58
CA PRO A 172 -4.29 -0.06 8.96
C PRO A 172 -4.21 -0.85 10.29
N MET A 173 -3.47 -1.95 10.28
CA MET A 173 -3.39 -2.87 11.43
C MET A 173 -2.85 -2.22 12.70
N VAL A 174 -1.99 -1.21 12.57
CA VAL A 174 -1.53 -0.40 13.70
C VAL A 174 -2.67 0.32 14.45
N THR A 175 -3.86 0.41 13.85
CA THR A 175 -5.08 1.01 14.44
C THR A 175 -6.13 -0.03 14.84
N TRP A 176 -5.76 -1.30 15.02
CA TRP A 176 -6.70 -2.40 15.28
C TRP A 176 -7.62 -2.13 16.49
N GLN A 177 -7.13 -1.49 17.57
CA GLN A 177 -7.97 -1.17 18.73
C GLN A 177 -9.13 -0.24 18.34
N ARG A 178 -8.86 0.76 17.49
CA ARG A 178 -9.86 1.72 17.03
C ARG A 178 -10.95 1.04 16.22
N LEU A 179 -10.58 0.05 15.39
CA LEU A 179 -11.55 -0.74 14.63
C LEU A 179 -12.33 -1.70 15.54
N ALA A 180 -11.66 -2.36 16.49
CA ALA A 180 -12.31 -3.23 17.46
C ALA A 180 -13.37 -2.46 18.26
N ASP A 181 -13.03 -1.26 18.76
CA ASP A 181 -13.96 -0.38 19.47
C ASP A 181 -15.16 0.03 18.59
N LEU A 182 -14.90 0.33 17.31
CA LEU A 182 -15.95 0.68 16.36
C LEU A 182 -16.91 -0.48 16.12
N VAL A 183 -16.37 -1.68 15.88
CA VAL A 183 -17.14 -2.92 15.67
C VAL A 183 -17.91 -3.30 16.93
N ASN A 184 -17.33 -3.16 18.11
CA ASN A 184 -18.03 -3.42 19.38
C ASN A 184 -19.23 -2.47 19.59
N LYS A 185 -19.14 -1.23 19.10
CA LYS A 185 -20.22 -0.23 19.22
C LYS A 185 -21.31 -0.39 18.17
N MET A 186 -20.95 -0.71 16.92
CA MET A 186 -21.88 -0.65 15.77
C MET A 186 -22.15 -2.02 15.13
N GLY A 187 -21.43 -3.07 15.52
CA GLY A 187 -21.36 -4.32 14.77
C GLY A 187 -20.53 -4.19 13.50
N HIS A 188 -20.30 -5.31 12.81
CA HIS A 188 -19.57 -5.31 11.54
C HIS A 188 -20.35 -4.69 10.38
N SER A 189 -21.68 -4.79 10.38
CA SER A 189 -22.51 -4.20 9.31
C SER A 189 -23.01 -2.84 9.75
N LEU A 190 -22.39 -1.78 9.21
CA LEU A 190 -22.88 -0.41 9.39
C LEU A 190 -24.18 -0.19 8.62
N SER A 191 -24.27 -0.75 7.41
CA SER A 191 -25.46 -0.71 6.57
C SER A 191 -25.44 -1.90 5.58
N GLN A 192 -26.45 -1.99 4.72
CA GLN A 192 -26.44 -2.94 3.59
C GLN A 192 -25.30 -2.68 2.58
N TRP A 193 -24.64 -1.52 2.66
CA TRP A 193 -23.59 -1.09 1.75
C TRP A 193 -22.19 -1.15 2.36
N VAL A 194 -22.05 -0.93 3.66
CA VAL A 194 -20.74 -0.80 4.33
C VAL A 194 -20.58 -1.87 5.40
N TYR A 195 -19.50 -2.65 5.28
CA TYR A 195 -19.11 -3.69 6.22
C TYR A 195 -17.68 -3.44 6.73
N PHE A 196 -17.46 -3.55 8.03
CA PHE A 196 -16.13 -3.51 8.65
C PHE A 196 -15.51 -4.90 8.59
N GLY A 197 -14.59 -5.12 7.66
CA GLY A 197 -13.92 -6.39 7.45
C GLY A 197 -12.87 -6.68 8.51
N GLY A 198 -11.84 -5.83 8.56
CA GLY A 198 -10.72 -6.07 9.46
C GLY A 198 -9.53 -5.16 9.19
N VAL A 199 -8.34 -5.71 9.32
CA VAL A 199 -7.10 -4.94 9.33
C VAL A 199 -6.12 -5.38 8.24
N LYS A 200 -5.38 -4.42 7.68
CA LYS A 200 -4.37 -4.59 6.63
C LYS A 200 -2.97 -4.27 7.17
N ALA A 201 -1.99 -5.11 6.86
CA ALA A 201 -0.56 -4.82 7.06
C ALA A 201 0.28 -5.23 5.83
N PHE A 202 1.58 -4.94 5.89
CA PHE A 202 2.56 -5.27 4.86
C PHE A 202 3.72 -6.06 5.48
N ALA A 203 4.03 -7.22 4.91
CA ALA A 203 5.19 -8.02 5.29
C ALA A 203 6.45 -7.52 4.57
N ASP A 204 6.34 -7.36 3.26
CA ASP A 204 7.41 -6.97 2.35
C ASP A 204 6.95 -5.92 1.32
N GLY A 205 7.84 -5.58 0.38
CA GLY A 205 7.57 -4.68 -0.73
C GLY A 205 7.11 -5.40 -1.99
N SER A 206 7.68 -5.07 -3.16
CA SER A 206 7.28 -5.66 -4.44
C SER A 206 8.44 -6.21 -5.26
N LEU A 207 8.11 -7.10 -6.21
CA LEU A 207 9.10 -7.61 -7.16
C LEU A 207 9.64 -6.48 -8.05
N GLY A 208 8.78 -5.58 -8.53
CA GLY A 208 9.19 -4.53 -9.47
C GLY A 208 10.26 -3.63 -8.85
N SER A 209 10.05 -3.22 -7.60
CA SER A 209 10.98 -2.38 -6.83
C SER A 209 12.14 -3.14 -6.17
N ASN A 210 12.33 -4.42 -6.49
CA ASN A 210 13.30 -5.30 -5.83
C ASN A 210 13.23 -5.28 -4.29
N SER A 211 12.02 -5.17 -3.73
CA SER A 211 11.79 -5.07 -2.29
C SER A 211 10.90 -6.16 -1.70
N ALA A 212 10.35 -7.06 -2.52
CA ALA A 212 9.72 -8.29 -2.04
C ALA A 212 10.75 -9.22 -1.39
N LEU A 213 10.38 -9.87 -0.29
CA LEU A 213 11.31 -10.61 0.56
C LEU A 213 11.44 -12.07 0.13
N PHE A 214 12.63 -12.46 -0.31
CA PHE A 214 12.95 -13.79 -0.82
C PHE A 214 13.91 -14.59 0.06
N TYR A 215 13.94 -15.91 -0.14
CA TYR A 215 14.99 -16.77 0.42
C TYR A 215 16.31 -16.64 -0.33
N GLU A 216 16.26 -16.46 -1.64
CA GLU A 216 17.41 -16.25 -2.52
C GLU A 216 17.52 -14.76 -2.90
N PRO A 217 18.73 -14.26 -3.19
CA PRO A 217 18.89 -12.87 -3.57
C PRO A 217 18.34 -12.60 -4.98
N TYR A 218 18.06 -11.33 -5.27
CA TYR A 218 17.72 -10.88 -6.61
C TYR A 218 18.89 -11.12 -7.58
N GLN A 219 18.60 -11.58 -8.80
CA GLN A 219 19.64 -11.93 -9.78
C GLN A 219 20.57 -10.77 -10.11
N ASP A 220 20.01 -9.56 -10.24
CA ASP A 220 20.75 -8.35 -10.59
C ASP A 220 21.31 -7.62 -9.35
N GLU A 221 20.95 -8.06 -8.14
CA GLU A 221 21.36 -7.48 -6.87
C GLU A 221 21.71 -8.61 -5.87
N PRO A 222 22.91 -9.20 -5.96
CA PRO A 222 23.26 -10.47 -5.31
C PRO A 222 23.27 -10.44 -3.75
N ASP A 223 23.24 -9.25 -3.16
CA ASP A 223 23.15 -9.04 -1.71
C ASP A 223 21.77 -8.53 -1.26
N ASN A 224 20.84 -8.30 -2.20
CA ASN A 224 19.49 -7.88 -1.92
C ASN A 224 18.57 -9.10 -1.85
N TYR A 225 17.90 -9.28 -0.71
CA TYR A 225 16.90 -10.33 -0.48
C TYR A 225 15.49 -9.74 -0.34
N GLY A 226 15.32 -8.43 -0.57
CA GLY A 226 14.11 -7.67 -0.29
C GLY A 226 14.12 -7.01 1.09
N LEU A 227 12.97 -6.44 1.46
CA LEU A 227 12.79 -5.66 2.68
C LEU A 227 11.72 -6.28 3.58
N LEU A 228 11.96 -6.22 4.89
CA LEU A 228 10.91 -6.37 5.89
C LEU A 228 10.27 -5.01 6.12
N VAL A 229 9.05 -4.82 5.64
CA VAL A 229 8.30 -3.57 5.83
C VAL A 229 7.81 -3.45 7.27
N THR A 230 7.28 -4.55 7.81
CA THR A 230 6.87 -4.64 9.21
C THR A 230 7.69 -5.70 9.92
N GLU A 231 8.12 -5.37 11.13
CA GLU A 231 8.94 -6.26 11.94
C GLU A 231 8.16 -7.52 12.37
N PRO A 232 8.72 -8.75 12.25
CA PRO A 232 7.98 -9.99 12.48
C PRO A 232 7.29 -10.09 13.84
N ASP A 233 7.96 -9.70 14.91
CA ASP A 233 7.40 -9.75 16.27
C ASP A 233 6.24 -8.76 16.44
N ALA A 234 6.36 -7.57 15.87
CA ALA A 234 5.29 -6.57 15.88
C ALA A 234 4.09 -7.07 15.07
N LEU A 235 4.34 -7.68 13.91
CA LEU A 235 3.31 -8.24 13.05
C LEU A 235 2.59 -9.43 13.71
N LEU A 236 3.33 -10.33 14.37
CA LEU A 236 2.77 -11.43 15.15
C LEU A 236 1.88 -10.91 16.28
N ASN A 237 2.36 -9.93 17.05
CA ASN A 237 1.61 -9.36 18.16
C ASN A 237 0.30 -8.70 17.66
N MET A 238 0.39 -7.81 16.66
CA MET A 238 -0.80 -7.16 16.12
C MET A 238 -1.78 -8.15 15.47
N THR A 239 -1.27 -9.21 14.82
CA THR A 239 -2.12 -10.27 14.25
C THR A 239 -2.83 -11.05 15.35
N SER A 240 -2.14 -11.40 16.44
CA SER A 240 -2.72 -12.06 17.61
C SER A 240 -3.84 -11.22 18.22
N GLU A 241 -3.61 -9.93 18.45
CA GLU A 241 -4.58 -9.04 19.09
C GLU A 241 -5.78 -8.71 18.19
N SER A 242 -5.53 -8.52 16.89
CA SER A 242 -6.61 -8.31 15.90
C SER A 242 -7.49 -9.56 15.79
N ASP A 243 -6.88 -10.75 15.79
CA ASP A 243 -7.59 -12.03 15.79
C ASP A 243 -8.46 -12.22 17.04
N LEU A 244 -7.92 -11.94 18.22
CA LEU A 244 -8.68 -11.99 19.49
C LEU A 244 -9.86 -11.02 19.50
N SER A 245 -9.71 -9.88 18.81
CA SER A 245 -10.77 -8.87 18.68
C SER A 245 -11.82 -9.22 17.62
N GLY A 246 -11.76 -10.41 17.02
CA GLY A 246 -12.70 -10.87 16.01
C GLY A 246 -12.51 -10.23 14.64
N LEU A 247 -11.45 -9.45 14.43
CA LEU A 247 -11.16 -8.79 13.16
C LEU A 247 -10.52 -9.79 12.18
N GLN A 248 -10.83 -9.64 10.89
CA GLN A 248 -10.12 -10.38 9.85
C GLN A 248 -8.75 -9.74 9.62
N VAL A 249 -7.70 -10.54 9.46
CA VAL A 249 -6.35 -10.04 9.18
C VAL A 249 -6.00 -10.31 7.72
N ALA A 250 -5.61 -9.26 7.01
CA ALA A 250 -5.05 -9.29 5.66
C ALA A 250 -3.62 -8.75 5.68
N VAL A 251 -2.69 -9.49 5.11
CA VAL A 251 -1.29 -9.07 5.04
C VAL A 251 -0.81 -9.16 3.59
N HIS A 252 -0.22 -8.08 3.10
CA HIS A 252 0.50 -8.07 1.83
C HIS A 252 1.77 -8.92 1.96
N ALA A 253 1.94 -9.91 1.09
CA ALA A 253 3.17 -10.68 0.96
C ALA A 253 3.40 -11.10 -0.50
N ILE A 254 4.51 -10.67 -1.11
CA ILE A 254 4.85 -10.98 -2.50
C ILE A 254 5.92 -12.06 -2.59
N GLY A 255 7.01 -11.93 -1.85
CA GLY A 255 8.14 -12.85 -1.90
C GLY A 255 7.87 -14.18 -1.20
N ASP A 256 8.61 -15.21 -1.55
CA ASP A 256 8.39 -16.57 -1.03
C ASP A 256 8.63 -16.67 0.48
N ARG A 257 9.70 -16.03 0.97
CA ARG A 257 10.02 -15.93 2.38
C ARG A 257 8.99 -15.08 3.14
N ALA A 258 8.45 -14.03 2.53
CA ALA A 258 7.36 -13.26 3.14
C ALA A 258 6.10 -14.13 3.32
N ASN A 259 5.71 -14.89 2.28
CA ASN A 259 4.53 -15.74 2.33
C ASN A 259 4.65 -16.83 3.42
N ASP A 260 5.78 -17.52 3.50
CA ASP A 260 6.01 -18.53 4.54
C ASP A 260 6.01 -17.91 5.95
N LEU A 261 6.63 -16.73 6.13
CA LEU A 261 6.60 -16.00 7.40
C LEU A 261 5.16 -15.69 7.86
N ILE A 262 4.30 -15.23 6.95
CA ILE A 262 2.91 -14.90 7.31
C ILE A 262 2.09 -16.14 7.63
N LEU A 263 2.27 -17.23 6.89
CA LEU A 263 1.63 -18.50 7.21
C LEU A 263 2.09 -19.03 8.57
N ASP A 264 3.37 -18.89 8.93
CA ASP A 264 3.87 -19.26 10.25
C ASP A 264 3.22 -18.41 11.36
N ILE A 265 3.10 -17.10 11.15
CA ILE A 265 2.40 -16.19 12.07
C ILE A 265 0.92 -16.61 12.23
N TYR A 266 0.22 -16.86 11.13
CA TYR A 266 -1.18 -17.28 11.15
C TYR A 266 -1.39 -18.62 11.86
N SER A 267 -0.52 -19.60 11.61
CA SER A 267 -0.54 -20.89 12.30
C SER A 267 -0.32 -20.73 13.82
N SER A 268 0.66 -19.92 14.21
CA SER A 268 0.94 -19.61 15.62
C SER A 268 -0.24 -18.94 16.33
N VAL A 269 -0.85 -17.94 15.68
CA VAL A 269 -2.03 -17.24 16.21
C VAL A 269 -3.25 -18.16 16.27
N ALA A 270 -3.48 -18.99 15.25
CA ALA A 270 -4.58 -19.94 15.25
C ALA A 270 -4.45 -20.97 16.39
N SER A 271 -3.23 -21.44 16.66
CA SER A 271 -2.94 -22.34 17.78
C SER A 271 -3.19 -21.66 19.13
N LYS A 272 -2.72 -20.42 19.30
CA LYS A 272 -2.83 -19.66 20.55
C LYS A 272 -4.27 -19.22 20.88
N ASN A 273 -5.01 -18.73 19.90
CA ASN A 273 -6.32 -18.09 20.10
C ASN A 273 -7.51 -19.06 19.96
N GLY A 274 -7.27 -20.36 19.78
CA GLY A 274 -8.31 -21.39 19.70
C GLY A 274 -8.95 -21.52 18.31
N MET A 275 -9.97 -22.37 18.15
CA MET A 275 -10.59 -22.58 16.83
C MET A 275 -11.66 -21.52 16.53
N ARG A 276 -11.58 -20.87 15.36
CA ARG A 276 -12.65 -20.01 14.80
C ARG A 276 -12.53 -19.96 13.27
N ASP A 277 -13.59 -19.57 12.59
CA ASP A 277 -13.52 -19.23 11.15
C ASP A 277 -12.88 -17.84 10.99
N ARG A 278 -11.55 -17.81 10.87
CA ARG A 278 -10.75 -16.57 10.79
C ARG A 278 -10.72 -15.96 9.40
N ARG A 279 -10.70 -16.85 8.40
CA ARG A 279 -10.43 -16.55 6.99
C ARG A 279 -9.27 -15.56 6.83
N PHE A 280 -8.15 -15.81 7.51
CA PHE A 280 -6.95 -14.98 7.33
C PHE A 280 -6.63 -14.83 5.84
N ARG A 281 -6.10 -13.68 5.45
CA ARG A 281 -5.85 -13.36 4.04
C ARG A 281 -4.38 -13.03 3.82
N ILE A 282 -3.83 -13.54 2.73
CA ILE A 282 -2.60 -13.01 2.17
C ILE A 282 -2.97 -12.34 0.85
N GLU A 283 -2.62 -11.06 0.74
CA GLU A 283 -2.80 -10.28 -0.47
C GLU A 283 -1.57 -10.49 -1.38
N HIS A 284 -1.83 -10.56 -2.69
CA HIS A 284 -0.90 -10.97 -3.75
C HIS A 284 -0.60 -12.46 -3.77
N ALA A 285 0.12 -12.98 -2.76
CA ALA A 285 0.58 -14.37 -2.73
C ALA A 285 1.29 -14.78 -4.04
N GLN A 286 2.14 -13.88 -4.56
CA GLN A 286 2.63 -13.92 -5.94
C GLN A 286 3.75 -14.95 -6.15
N HIS A 287 4.76 -14.97 -5.29
CA HIS A 287 5.83 -15.96 -5.32
C HIS A 287 5.74 -16.85 -4.08
N LEU A 288 5.65 -18.14 -4.31
CA LEU A 288 5.45 -19.14 -3.26
C LEU A 288 6.53 -20.21 -3.39
N ALA A 289 7.19 -20.53 -2.29
CA ALA A 289 8.17 -21.61 -2.26
C ALA A 289 7.51 -22.97 -2.55
N PRO A 290 8.28 -23.98 -3.00
CA PRO A 290 7.77 -25.33 -3.18
C PRO A 290 7.07 -25.84 -1.92
N GLY A 291 5.79 -26.22 -2.04
CA GLY A 291 4.98 -26.73 -0.94
C GLY A 291 4.14 -25.68 -0.21
N THR A 292 4.52 -24.39 -0.26
CA THR A 292 3.77 -23.26 0.33
C THR A 292 2.32 -23.17 -0.17
N PRO A 293 1.98 -23.36 -1.46
CA PRO A 293 0.58 -23.35 -1.90
C PRO A 293 -0.32 -24.35 -1.16
N SER A 294 0.23 -25.50 -0.72
CA SER A 294 -0.54 -26.50 0.02
C SER A 294 -0.92 -26.06 1.43
N ARG A 295 -0.16 -25.12 2.01
CA ARG A 295 -0.38 -24.59 3.36
C ARG A 295 -1.65 -23.75 3.41
N PHE A 296 -1.90 -22.91 2.40
CA PHE A 296 -3.11 -22.09 2.31
C PHE A 296 -4.39 -22.91 2.52
N GLY A 297 -4.52 -24.04 1.81
CA GLY A 297 -5.69 -24.91 1.92
C GLY A 297 -5.77 -25.64 3.27
N LYS A 298 -4.64 -26.09 3.83
CA LYS A 298 -4.59 -26.78 5.13
C LYS A 298 -4.93 -25.84 6.30
N GLU A 299 -4.47 -24.59 6.21
CA GLU A 299 -4.59 -23.59 7.26
C GLU A 299 -5.87 -22.73 7.10
N GLY A 300 -6.61 -22.89 5.99
CA GLY A 300 -7.83 -22.11 5.71
C GLY A 300 -7.56 -20.63 5.39
N VAL A 301 -6.38 -20.33 4.86
CA VAL A 301 -5.94 -18.98 4.50
C VAL A 301 -6.39 -18.66 3.07
N VAL A 302 -6.96 -17.47 2.88
CA VAL A 302 -7.41 -16.96 1.59
C VAL A 302 -6.21 -16.33 0.86
N ALA A 303 -5.86 -16.86 -0.30
CA ALA A 303 -4.98 -16.17 -1.25
C ALA A 303 -5.80 -15.19 -2.10
N SER A 304 -5.53 -13.89 -1.96
CA SER A 304 -6.17 -12.81 -2.71
C SER A 304 -5.23 -12.36 -3.82
N VAL A 305 -5.35 -12.98 -4.99
CA VAL A 305 -4.38 -12.93 -6.10
C VAL A 305 -4.75 -11.91 -7.19
N GLN A 306 -3.75 -11.37 -7.90
CA GLN A 306 -3.90 -10.48 -9.06
C GLN A 306 -2.95 -10.91 -10.17
#